data_AF-A0A521A2S9-F1
#
_entry.id   AF-A0A521A2S9-F1
#
_cell.length_a   1.000
_cell.length_b   1.000
_cell.length_c   1.000
_cell.angle_alpha   90.00
_cell.angle_beta   90.00
_cell.angle_gamma   90.00
#
_symmetry.space_group_name_H-M   'P 1'
#
loop_
_entity.id
_entity.type
_entity.pdbx_description
1 polymer ?
#
loop_
_entity_poly.entity_id
_entity_poly.type
_entity_poly.pdbx_seq_one_letter_code
_entity_poly.pdbx_strand_id
1 'polypeptide(L)'
;MIVNSGSGTTYYDLLPPTPAPGNDDFDGWDFGTFAPTQTFTLEGFQNKTYKCDTDNVLNGSLYYRVYLSTDPAPAFIGPITTTTVIYEEDDPSCFIGTDRRQTWEDSSLTTNIIGGLADGHYYFEVYTTAEYTFGAVGTGTHVSDNTGSYYRASFMMCDDTIPPTITCPANININNDGGLCSAVVTYSVTSTDNCAGETISQTAGIASG
;
A
#
# COMPACT_ATOMS: atom_id res chain seq x y z
N MET A 1 -7.97 0.48 -7.78
CA MET A 1 -6.56 0.81 -8.10
C MET A 1 -5.95 -0.35 -8.90
N ILE A 2 -5.17 -0.08 -9.95
CA ILE A 2 -4.54 -1.13 -10.78
C ILE A 2 -3.02 -0.98 -10.68
N VAL A 3 -2.36 -2.00 -10.16
CA VAL A 3 -0.91 -1.97 -9.92
C VAL A 3 -0.26 -3.30 -10.24
N ASN A 4 1.05 -3.27 -10.42
CA ASN A 4 1.89 -4.46 -10.55
C ASN A 4 3.12 -4.31 -9.66
N SER A 5 3.13 -5.07 -8.57
CA SER A 5 4.22 -5.14 -7.58
C SER A 5 5.27 -6.21 -7.93
N GLY A 6 5.38 -6.62 -9.20
CA GLY A 6 6.32 -7.64 -9.66
C GLY A 6 5.74 -9.05 -9.78
N SER A 7 4.48 -9.27 -9.39
CA SER A 7 3.76 -10.54 -9.51
C SER A 7 2.69 -10.53 -10.62
N GLY A 8 2.68 -9.49 -11.46
CA GLY A 8 1.64 -9.24 -12.45
C GLY A 8 0.62 -8.20 -11.99
N THR A 9 -0.29 -7.85 -12.89
CA THR A 9 -1.34 -6.84 -12.66
C THR A 9 -2.36 -7.32 -11.64
N THR A 10 -2.62 -6.52 -10.62
CA THR A 10 -3.62 -6.75 -9.59
C THR A 10 -4.57 -5.55 -9.48
N TYR A 11 -5.84 -5.85 -9.26
CA TYR A 11 -6.90 -4.87 -9.04
C TYR A 11 -7.20 -4.85 -7.55
N TYR A 12 -7.04 -3.69 -6.93
CA TYR A 12 -7.46 -3.43 -5.56
C TYR A 12 -8.72 -2.58 -5.58
N ASP A 13 -9.65 -2.83 -4.68
CA ASP A 13 -10.74 -1.89 -4.48
C ASP A 13 -10.27 -0.67 -3.67
N LEU A 14 -11.03 0.42 -3.82
CA LEU A 14 -10.84 1.63 -3.03
C LEU A 14 -12.06 1.74 -2.12
N LEU A 15 -12.17 0.80 -1.18
CA LEU A 15 -13.19 0.79 -0.14
C LEU A 15 -12.51 0.75 1.24
N PRO A 16 -13.23 1.13 2.30
CA PRO A 16 -12.79 0.79 3.65
C PRO A 16 -12.61 -0.73 3.76
N PRO A 17 -11.70 -1.24 4.62
CA PRO A 17 -11.46 -2.67 4.71
C PRO A 17 -12.74 -3.47 4.96
N THR A 18 -13.12 -4.36 4.04
CA THR A 18 -14.33 -5.20 4.20
C THR A 18 -14.00 -6.68 4.07
N PRO A 19 -14.59 -7.55 4.92
CA PRO A 19 -14.43 -9.00 4.80
C PRO A 19 -15.25 -9.62 3.66
N ALA A 20 -15.68 -8.82 2.67
CA ALA A 20 -16.59 -9.25 1.61
C ALA A 20 -15.85 -9.99 0.47
N PRO A 21 -16.53 -10.89 -0.27
CA PRO A 21 -15.94 -11.50 -1.45
C PRO A 21 -15.79 -10.44 -2.55
N GLY A 22 -14.54 -10.04 -2.83
CA GLY A 22 -14.21 -8.98 -3.76
C GLY A 22 -12.72 -8.99 -4.15
N ASN A 23 -12.28 -7.92 -4.78
CA ASN A 23 -10.86 -7.62 -4.93
C ASN A 23 -10.27 -7.32 -3.53
N ASP A 24 -8.96 -7.45 -3.38
CA ASP A 24 -8.30 -7.05 -2.14
C ASP A 24 -8.46 -5.55 -1.88
N ASP A 25 -8.66 -5.17 -0.62
CA ASP A 25 -8.78 -3.76 -0.22
C ASP A 25 -7.42 -3.06 -0.36
N PHE A 26 -7.36 -1.89 -1.00
CA PHE A 26 -6.13 -1.09 -1.05
C PHE A 26 -5.79 -0.44 0.30
N ASP A 27 -6.81 -0.03 1.05
CA ASP A 27 -6.63 0.67 2.32
C ASP A 27 -6.12 -0.27 3.41
N GLY A 28 -4.98 0.06 3.99
CA GLY A 28 -4.26 -0.79 4.93
C GLY A 28 -3.48 -1.92 4.28
N TRP A 29 -3.44 -2.02 2.95
CA TRP A 29 -2.67 -3.07 2.28
C TRP A 29 -1.17 -2.87 2.46
N ASP A 30 -0.46 -3.94 2.79
CA ASP A 30 1.00 -3.97 2.81
C ASP A 30 1.50 -4.74 1.58
N PHE A 31 2.16 -4.01 0.67
CA PHE A 31 2.76 -4.61 -0.52
C PHE A 31 4.09 -5.33 -0.25
N GLY A 32 4.59 -5.26 1.00
CA GLY A 32 5.82 -5.92 1.42
C GLY A 32 7.08 -5.12 1.10
N THR A 33 8.21 -5.84 1.00
CA THR A 33 9.53 -5.25 0.83
C THR A 33 10.01 -5.36 -0.62
N PHE A 34 10.59 -4.28 -1.14
CA PHE A 34 11.13 -4.17 -2.48
C PHE A 34 12.61 -3.83 -2.46
N ALA A 35 13.38 -4.50 -3.31
CA ALA A 35 14.76 -4.13 -3.62
C ALA A 35 14.80 -3.03 -4.69
N PRO A 36 15.85 -2.17 -4.74
CA PRO A 36 15.97 -1.12 -5.76
C PRO A 36 16.01 -1.63 -7.21
N THR A 37 16.31 -2.91 -7.41
CA THR A 37 16.32 -3.56 -8.73
C THR A 37 14.94 -3.99 -9.23
N GLN A 38 13.94 -3.99 -8.36
CA GLN A 38 12.56 -4.36 -8.68
C GLN A 38 11.77 -3.17 -9.21
N THR A 39 10.58 -3.45 -9.72
CA THR A 39 9.62 -2.46 -10.18
C THR A 39 8.31 -2.64 -9.47
N PHE A 40 7.72 -1.53 -9.05
CA PHE A 40 6.34 -1.45 -8.62
C PHE A 40 5.70 -0.39 -9.51
N THR A 41 4.85 -0.85 -10.43
CA THR A 41 4.24 -0.02 -11.46
C THR A 41 2.80 0.31 -11.08
N LEU A 42 2.47 1.61 -11.10
CA LEU A 42 1.10 2.08 -11.22
C LEU A 42 0.67 1.91 -12.68
N GLU A 43 -0.21 0.94 -12.90
CA GLU A 43 -0.68 0.53 -14.23
C GLU A 43 -2.02 1.16 -14.60
N GLY A 44 -2.77 1.63 -13.60
CA GLY A 44 -4.07 2.21 -13.87
C GLY A 44 -4.95 2.48 -12.66
N PHE A 45 -6.20 2.83 -12.94
CA PHE A 45 -7.26 2.93 -11.96
C PHE A 45 -8.62 2.70 -12.60
N GLN A 46 -9.56 2.24 -11.78
CA GLN A 46 -10.98 2.26 -12.11
C GLN A 46 -11.66 3.25 -11.19
N ASN A 47 -12.53 4.09 -11.75
CA ASN A 47 -13.46 4.88 -10.97
C ASN A 47 -14.87 4.36 -11.25
N LYS A 48 -15.61 4.01 -10.19
CA LYS A 48 -16.97 3.51 -10.29
C LYS A 48 -17.87 4.45 -9.51
N THR A 49 -18.74 5.15 -10.21
CA THR A 49 -19.66 6.10 -9.60
C THR A 49 -21.09 5.72 -9.90
N TYR A 50 -21.98 6.11 -8.99
CA TYR A 50 -23.42 5.94 -9.17
C TYR A 50 -23.97 7.08 -10.04
N LYS A 51 -24.93 6.77 -10.91
CA LYS A 51 -25.63 7.74 -11.76
C LYS A 51 -27.15 7.58 -11.68
N CYS A 52 -27.87 8.66 -11.97
CA CYS A 52 -29.32 8.75 -11.94
C CYS A 52 -29.88 9.47 -13.17
N ASP A 53 -30.93 8.94 -13.80
CA ASP A 53 -31.61 9.53 -14.96
C ASP A 53 -30.63 9.98 -16.09
N THR A 54 -30.60 11.27 -16.45
CA THR A 54 -29.74 11.83 -17.52
C THR A 54 -28.35 12.23 -17.03
N ASP A 55 -28.02 11.96 -15.78
CA ASP A 55 -26.76 12.38 -15.18
C ASP A 55 -25.62 11.59 -15.79
N ASN A 56 -24.80 12.28 -16.58
CA ASN A 56 -23.57 11.71 -17.08
C ASN A 56 -22.44 12.08 -16.16
N VAL A 57 -21.68 11.08 -15.77
CA VAL A 57 -20.33 11.28 -15.28
C VAL A 57 -19.44 11.33 -16.52
N LEU A 58 -18.49 12.25 -16.50
CA LEU A 58 -17.80 12.75 -17.68
C LEU A 58 -16.37 12.22 -17.79
N ASN A 59 -15.78 11.82 -16.66
CA ASN A 59 -14.42 11.31 -16.56
C ASN A 59 -14.21 10.57 -15.24
N GLY A 60 -13.08 9.86 -15.17
CA GLY A 60 -12.47 9.44 -13.92
C GLY A 60 -11.08 10.04 -13.79
N SER A 61 -10.73 10.51 -12.60
CA SER A 61 -9.40 11.03 -12.28
C SER A 61 -8.79 10.33 -11.06
N LEU A 62 -7.49 10.06 -11.11
CA LEU A 62 -6.67 9.54 -10.00
C LEU A 62 -5.71 10.61 -9.52
N TYR A 63 -5.59 10.71 -8.20
CA TYR A 63 -4.55 11.46 -7.52
C TYR A 63 -3.78 10.50 -6.62
N TYR A 64 -2.46 10.59 -6.63
CA TYR A 64 -1.63 9.72 -5.80
C TYR A 64 -0.42 10.43 -5.21
N ARG A 65 0.16 9.89 -4.14
CA ARG A 65 1.47 10.30 -3.64
C ARG A 65 2.17 9.13 -2.95
N VAL A 66 3.50 9.17 -3.00
CA VAL A 66 4.38 8.21 -2.33
C VAL A 66 5.41 9.00 -1.53
N TYR A 67 5.59 8.65 -0.25
CA TYR A 67 6.49 9.37 0.65
C TYR A 67 6.92 8.51 1.84
N LEU A 68 8.08 8.83 2.42
CA LEU A 68 8.56 8.18 3.63
C LEU A 68 7.57 8.41 4.76
N SER A 69 7.26 7.35 5.51
CA SER A 69 6.32 7.42 6.65
C SER A 69 6.78 8.33 7.79
N THR A 70 8.07 8.68 7.82
CA THR A 70 8.66 9.65 8.76
C THR A 70 8.52 11.09 8.33
N ASP A 71 8.18 11.34 7.05
CA ASP A 71 8.16 12.66 6.46
C ASP A 71 6.74 13.25 6.44
N PRO A 72 6.58 14.58 6.46
CA PRO A 72 5.29 15.20 6.23
C PRO A 72 4.79 14.86 4.83
N ALA A 73 3.50 14.52 4.73
CA ALA A 73 2.92 14.08 3.49
C ALA A 73 2.96 15.20 2.41
N PRO A 74 3.53 14.94 1.22
CA PRO A 74 3.65 15.94 0.17
C PRO A 74 2.31 16.19 -0.53
N ALA A 75 2.28 17.16 -1.45
CA ALA A 75 1.12 17.35 -2.32
C ALA A 75 0.87 16.10 -3.19
N PHE A 76 -0.40 15.87 -3.53
CA PHE A 76 -0.76 14.80 -4.46
C PHE A 76 -0.28 15.12 -5.89
N ILE A 77 0.17 14.07 -6.59
CA ILE A 77 0.44 14.06 -8.02
C ILE A 77 -0.86 13.72 -8.74
N GLY A 78 -1.19 14.49 -9.78
CA GLY A 78 -2.42 14.32 -10.58
C GLY A 78 -3.10 15.65 -10.92
N PRO A 79 -4.31 15.61 -11.48
CA PRO A 79 -5.04 14.38 -11.83
C PRO A 79 -4.41 13.63 -13.01
N ILE A 80 -4.42 12.31 -12.94
CA ILE A 80 -4.37 11.45 -14.13
C ILE A 80 -5.81 11.19 -14.53
N THR A 81 -6.24 11.66 -15.70
CA THR A 81 -7.65 11.63 -16.12
C THR A 81 -7.86 10.70 -17.30
N THR A 82 -8.92 9.88 -17.23
CA THR A 82 -9.43 9.08 -18.34
C THR A 82 -10.88 9.45 -18.64
N THR A 83 -11.24 9.36 -19.92
CA THR A 83 -12.63 9.41 -20.40
C THR A 83 -13.06 8.06 -20.98
N THR A 84 -12.22 7.02 -20.84
CA THR A 84 -12.51 5.69 -21.34
C THR A 84 -13.51 5.01 -20.43
N VAL A 85 -14.71 4.86 -20.95
CA VAL A 85 -15.81 4.16 -20.34
C VAL A 85 -15.71 2.68 -20.67
N ILE A 86 -15.75 1.82 -19.64
CA ILE A 86 -15.73 0.36 -19.82
C ILE A 86 -17.05 -0.31 -19.43
N TYR A 87 -17.91 0.38 -18.68
CA TYR A 87 -19.21 -0.10 -18.29
C TYR A 87 -20.19 1.05 -18.08
N GLU A 88 -21.35 0.92 -18.71
CA GLU A 88 -22.46 1.86 -18.64
C GLU A 88 -23.76 1.11 -18.42
N GLU A 89 -24.56 1.62 -17.50
CA GLU A 89 -25.93 1.15 -17.33
C GLU A 89 -26.86 2.36 -17.17
N ASP A 90 -27.61 2.66 -18.23
CA ASP A 90 -28.63 3.72 -18.22
C ASP A 90 -29.91 3.18 -17.59
N ASP A 91 -30.38 3.81 -16.51
CA ASP A 91 -31.68 3.53 -15.92
C ASP A 91 -32.59 4.75 -16.01
N PRO A 92 -33.67 4.69 -16.81
CA PRO A 92 -34.64 5.78 -16.92
C PRO A 92 -35.58 5.88 -15.70
N SER A 93 -35.37 5.09 -14.64
CA SER A 93 -36.26 4.98 -13.48
C SER A 93 -35.59 5.29 -12.14
N CYS A 94 -34.53 6.12 -12.09
CA CYS A 94 -33.87 6.45 -10.82
C CYS A 94 -34.88 7.10 -9.85
N PHE A 95 -35.36 6.31 -8.89
CA PHE A 95 -35.95 6.80 -7.67
C PHE A 95 -34.89 6.75 -6.58
N ILE A 96 -35.07 7.55 -5.52
CA ILE A 96 -34.22 7.52 -4.33
C ILE A 96 -34.08 6.05 -3.86
N GLY A 97 -32.88 5.48 -4.01
CA GLY A 97 -32.56 4.12 -3.61
C GLY A 97 -32.46 3.06 -4.73
N THR A 98 -32.47 3.44 -6.02
CA THR A 98 -32.28 2.51 -7.17
C THR A 98 -31.16 2.95 -8.13
N ASP A 99 -30.08 3.51 -7.58
CA ASP A 99 -28.97 4.08 -8.36
C ASP A 99 -28.20 3.01 -9.17
N ARG A 100 -27.85 3.30 -10.43
CA ARG A 100 -27.03 2.42 -11.31
C ARG A 100 -25.59 2.90 -11.43
N ARG A 101 -24.74 2.15 -12.14
CA ARG A 101 -23.27 2.28 -12.08
C ARG A 101 -22.67 2.65 -13.43
N GLN A 102 -21.67 3.51 -13.38
CA GLN A 102 -20.81 3.85 -14.50
C GLN A 102 -19.36 3.64 -14.08
N THR A 103 -18.54 3.05 -14.96
CA THR A 103 -17.15 2.71 -14.65
C THR A 103 -16.21 3.21 -15.74
N TRP A 104 -15.22 4.03 -15.36
CA TRP A 104 -14.08 4.39 -16.19
C TRP A 104 -12.87 3.60 -15.78
N GLU A 105 -12.03 3.35 -16.77
CA GLU A 105 -10.74 2.74 -16.56
C GLU A 105 -9.66 3.48 -17.33
N ASP A 106 -8.53 3.66 -16.68
CA ASP A 106 -7.24 3.75 -17.37
C ASP A 106 -6.44 2.53 -16.95
N SER A 107 -5.96 1.75 -17.91
CA SER A 107 -5.05 0.61 -17.70
C SER A 107 -3.79 0.73 -18.57
N SER A 108 -3.44 1.98 -18.95
CA SER A 108 -2.32 2.31 -19.83
C SER A 108 -1.15 2.97 -19.12
N LEU A 109 -1.24 3.15 -17.79
CA LEU A 109 -0.17 3.79 -17.03
C LEU A 109 1.03 2.85 -16.92
N THR A 110 2.22 3.44 -16.83
CA THR A 110 3.50 2.70 -16.74
C THR A 110 4.42 3.31 -15.68
N THR A 111 3.84 4.02 -14.71
CA THR A 111 4.62 4.80 -13.74
C THR A 111 5.24 3.86 -12.71
N ASN A 112 6.57 3.72 -12.71
CA ASN A 112 7.28 3.03 -11.63
C ASN A 112 7.30 3.93 -10.38
N ILE A 113 6.53 3.59 -9.35
CA ILE A 113 6.36 4.42 -8.16
C ILE A 113 7.47 4.25 -7.12
N ILE A 114 8.34 3.24 -7.28
CA ILE A 114 9.50 3.01 -6.40
C ILE A 114 10.84 3.44 -7.04
N GLY A 115 10.80 3.93 -8.27
CA GLY A 115 12.00 4.32 -9.00
C GLY A 115 12.79 5.42 -8.28
N GLY A 116 14.00 5.09 -7.82
CA GLY A 116 14.91 6.04 -7.16
C GLY A 116 14.57 6.35 -5.70
N LEU A 117 13.67 5.60 -5.08
CA LEU A 117 13.43 5.69 -3.64
C LEU A 117 14.62 5.09 -2.87
N ALA A 118 14.99 5.73 -1.76
CA ALA A 118 15.98 5.21 -0.82
C ALA A 118 15.34 4.21 0.16
N ASP A 119 16.17 3.48 0.91
CA ASP A 119 15.73 2.58 1.99
C ASP A 119 14.78 3.29 2.96
N GLY A 120 13.72 2.59 3.34
CA GLY A 120 12.76 3.08 4.31
C GLY A 120 11.34 2.56 4.11
N HIS A 121 10.48 2.87 5.07
CA HIS A 121 9.08 2.53 5.04
C HIS A 121 8.26 3.67 4.42
N TYR A 122 7.49 3.37 3.37
CA TYR A 122 6.75 4.34 2.58
C TYR A 122 5.24 4.17 2.73
N TYR A 123 4.54 5.29 2.66
CA TYR A 123 3.10 5.32 2.41
C TYR A 123 2.83 5.56 0.93
N PHE A 124 1.84 4.84 0.42
CA PHE A 124 1.26 5.05 -0.91
C PHE A 124 -0.20 5.41 -0.75
N GLU A 125 -0.55 6.64 -1.11
CA GLU A 125 -1.89 7.17 -0.88
C GLU A 125 -2.56 7.60 -2.16
N VAL A 126 -3.86 7.36 -2.23
CA VAL A 126 -4.68 7.69 -3.39
C VAL A 126 -6.06 8.21 -3.00
N TYR A 127 -6.63 9.00 -3.89
CA TYR A 127 -8.06 9.24 -3.97
C TYR A 127 -8.44 9.42 -5.43
N THR A 128 -9.73 9.24 -5.74
CA THR A 128 -10.22 9.44 -7.10
C THR A 128 -11.34 10.47 -7.13
N THR A 129 -11.49 11.14 -8.26
CA THR A 129 -12.63 12.03 -8.50
C THR A 129 -13.29 11.70 -9.82
N ALA A 130 -14.54 12.11 -9.97
CA ALA A 130 -15.30 12.00 -11.20
C ALA A 130 -16.21 13.22 -11.36
N GLU A 131 -16.09 13.92 -12.48
CA GLU A 131 -16.98 15.04 -12.80
C GLU A 131 -18.33 14.53 -13.29
N TYR A 132 -19.43 15.10 -12.83
CA TYR A 132 -20.77 14.69 -13.24
C TYR A 132 -21.70 15.87 -13.51
N THR A 133 -22.73 15.63 -14.32
CA THR A 133 -23.84 16.56 -14.55
C THR A 133 -25.09 16.10 -13.80
N PHE A 134 -25.90 17.02 -13.27
CA PHE A 134 -27.23 16.72 -12.73
C PHE A 134 -28.34 17.39 -13.56
N GLY A 135 -29.25 16.60 -14.14
CA GLY A 135 -30.50 17.07 -14.75
C GLY A 135 -30.36 18.15 -15.85
N ALA A 136 -29.23 18.18 -16.56
CA ALA A 136 -28.86 19.20 -17.56
C ALA A 136 -28.76 20.66 -17.04
N VAL A 137 -28.85 20.90 -15.73
CA VAL A 137 -28.83 22.24 -15.11
C VAL A 137 -27.64 22.50 -14.17
N GLY A 138 -26.83 21.50 -13.83
CA GLY A 138 -25.68 21.68 -12.94
C GLY A 138 -24.56 20.67 -13.15
N THR A 139 -23.39 20.98 -12.59
CA THR A 139 -22.19 20.13 -12.56
C THR A 139 -21.70 19.96 -11.12
N GLY A 140 -21.02 18.85 -10.84
CA GLY A 140 -20.37 18.60 -9.56
C GLY A 140 -19.22 17.60 -9.70
N THR A 141 -18.54 17.36 -8.58
CA THR A 141 -17.44 16.40 -8.49
C THR A 141 -17.77 15.36 -7.43
N HIS A 142 -17.83 14.08 -7.83
CA HIS A 142 -17.76 12.98 -6.89
C HIS A 142 -16.32 12.79 -6.46
N VAL A 143 -16.10 12.63 -5.16
CA VAL A 143 -14.81 12.26 -4.57
C VAL A 143 -14.98 10.89 -3.95
N SER A 144 -14.16 9.92 -4.36
CA SER A 144 -14.02 8.65 -3.67
C SER A 144 -12.76 8.71 -2.81
N ASP A 145 -13.00 8.69 -1.51
CA ASP A 145 -11.99 8.77 -0.47
C ASP A 145 -12.43 7.91 0.75
N ASN A 146 -11.52 7.67 1.67
CA ASN A 146 -11.76 6.97 2.92
C ASN A 146 -12.40 7.89 3.97
N THR A 147 -13.64 8.33 3.72
CA THR A 147 -14.45 9.16 4.64
C THR A 147 -13.85 10.53 4.98
N GLY A 148 -13.38 11.27 3.98
CA GLY A 148 -12.70 12.56 4.14
C GLY A 148 -11.20 12.44 4.36
N SER A 149 -10.66 11.22 4.30
CA SER A 149 -9.23 10.90 4.23
C SER A 149 -8.94 10.15 2.92
N TYR A 150 -7.70 10.04 2.51
CA TYR A 150 -7.30 9.23 1.34
C TYR A 150 -7.16 7.74 1.72
N TYR A 151 -7.22 6.86 0.73
CA TYR A 151 -6.88 5.45 0.91
C TYR A 151 -5.36 5.31 0.98
N ARG A 152 -4.85 4.49 1.90
CA ARG A 152 -3.42 4.35 2.17
C ARG A 152 -2.98 2.90 2.19
N ALA A 153 -2.00 2.56 1.37
CA ALA A 153 -1.22 1.35 1.48
C ALA A 153 0.21 1.64 1.97
N SER A 154 0.96 0.59 2.28
CA SER A 154 2.38 0.68 2.66
C SER A 154 3.26 -0.30 1.89
N PHE A 155 4.54 0.02 1.86
CA PHE A 155 5.60 -0.89 1.42
C PHE A 155 6.94 -0.45 2.02
N MET A 156 7.94 -1.31 1.95
CA MET A 156 9.30 -1.00 2.38
C MET A 156 10.27 -1.07 1.21
N MET A 157 11.15 -0.09 1.09
CA MET A 157 12.34 -0.18 0.25
C MET A 157 13.49 -0.69 1.08
N CYS A 158 14.19 -1.70 0.59
CA CYS A 158 15.44 -2.12 1.19
C CYS A 158 16.45 -2.66 0.18
N ASP A 159 17.63 -2.04 0.15
CA ASP A 159 18.79 -2.54 -0.57
C ASP A 159 19.61 -3.50 0.32
N ASP A 160 19.37 -4.81 0.17
CA ASP A 160 20.10 -5.87 0.89
C ASP A 160 21.52 -6.06 0.32
N THR A 161 22.36 -5.03 0.45
CA THR A 161 23.76 -5.03 0.05
C THR A 161 24.72 -4.92 1.24
N ILE A 162 24.19 -4.68 2.44
CA ILE A 162 24.96 -4.53 3.67
C ILE A 162 24.69 -5.76 4.55
N PRO A 163 25.72 -6.56 4.90
CA PRO A 163 25.52 -7.74 5.73
C PRO A 163 25.07 -7.37 7.17
N PRO A 164 24.30 -8.24 7.83
CA PRO A 164 23.84 -8.02 9.20
C PRO A 164 25.02 -7.93 10.16
N THR A 165 24.87 -7.08 11.17
CA THR A 165 25.82 -6.98 12.28
C THR A 165 25.31 -7.73 13.49
N ILE A 166 26.13 -8.62 14.06
CA ILE A 166 25.83 -9.34 15.31
C ILE A 166 26.58 -8.66 16.45
N THR A 167 25.86 -8.35 17.53
CA THR A 167 26.42 -7.86 18.79
C THR A 167 26.46 -8.99 19.81
N CYS A 168 27.67 -9.44 20.12
CA CYS A 168 27.91 -10.48 21.13
C CYS A 168 28.04 -9.87 22.54
N PRO A 169 27.65 -10.61 23.59
CA PRO A 169 27.91 -10.23 24.96
C PRO A 169 29.43 -10.23 25.23
N ALA A 170 29.86 -9.44 26.22
CA ALA A 170 31.23 -9.54 26.72
C ALA A 170 31.48 -10.93 27.35
N ASN A 171 32.76 -11.31 27.49
CA ASN A 171 33.13 -12.55 28.17
C ASN A 171 32.55 -12.60 29.59
N ILE A 172 31.82 -13.66 29.92
CA ILE A 172 31.21 -13.88 31.23
C ILE A 172 32.08 -14.82 32.04
N ASN A 173 32.64 -14.32 33.14
CA ASN A 173 33.44 -15.11 34.08
C ASN A 173 32.71 -15.18 35.43
N ILE A 174 32.10 -16.32 35.74
CA ILE A 174 31.42 -16.57 37.02
C ILE A 174 31.95 -17.84 37.68
N ASN A 175 31.87 -17.88 39.00
CA ASN A 175 32.18 -19.09 39.77
C ASN A 175 31.00 -20.06 39.73
N ASN A 176 31.27 -21.33 40.07
CA ASN A 176 30.21 -22.32 40.29
C ASN A 176 29.25 -21.88 41.39
N ASP A 177 27.98 -22.27 41.25
CA ASP A 177 26.96 -22.09 42.27
C ASP A 177 27.31 -22.90 43.53
N GLY A 178 26.99 -22.35 44.70
CA GLY A 178 27.38 -22.92 45.99
C GLY A 178 26.88 -24.36 46.17
N GLY A 179 27.81 -25.30 46.36
CA GLY A 179 27.48 -26.73 46.52
C GLY A 179 27.20 -27.48 45.21
N LEU A 180 27.35 -26.82 44.06
CA LEU A 180 27.18 -27.40 42.72
C LEU A 180 28.50 -27.36 41.92
N CYS A 181 28.62 -28.25 40.93
CA CYS A 181 29.74 -28.25 39.96
C CYS A 181 29.37 -27.51 38.65
N SER A 182 28.39 -26.61 38.72
CA SER A 182 27.81 -25.89 37.58
C SER A 182 27.50 -24.45 37.97
N ALA A 183 27.33 -23.59 36.98
CA ALA A 183 26.77 -22.26 37.13
C ALA A 183 25.78 -22.00 35.99
N VAL A 184 24.69 -21.30 36.27
CA VAL A 184 23.76 -20.82 35.23
C VAL A 184 24.32 -19.53 34.61
N VAL A 185 24.49 -19.53 33.29
CA VAL A 185 24.99 -18.37 32.55
C VAL A 185 23.91 -17.88 31.59
N THR A 186 23.34 -16.72 31.89
CA THR A 186 22.40 -16.04 30.99
C THR A 186 23.12 -14.98 30.17
N TYR A 187 22.87 -14.96 28.87
CA TYR A 187 23.42 -13.96 27.97
C TYR A 187 22.40 -13.59 26.87
N SER A 188 22.59 -12.42 26.27
CA SER A 188 21.80 -11.96 25.14
C SER A 188 22.71 -11.66 23.95
N VAL A 189 22.23 -11.98 22.76
CA VAL A 189 22.86 -11.66 21.49
C VAL A 189 21.81 -10.89 20.70
N THR A 190 22.20 -9.78 20.08
CA THR A 190 21.32 -9.02 19.20
C THR A 190 21.93 -8.94 17.81
N SER A 191 21.10 -8.74 16.81
CA SER A 191 21.50 -8.44 15.44
C SER A 191 20.81 -7.17 15.00
N THR A 192 21.44 -6.47 14.06
CA THR A 192 20.85 -5.34 13.36
C THR A 192 21.20 -5.44 11.89
N ASP A 193 20.25 -5.12 11.04
CA ASP A 193 20.39 -5.08 9.59
C ASP A 193 19.66 -3.83 9.06
N ASN A 194 19.99 -3.37 7.85
CA ASN A 194 19.21 -2.31 7.20
C ASN A 194 17.88 -2.85 6.65
N CYS A 195 17.83 -4.15 6.34
CA CYS A 195 16.64 -4.86 5.91
C CYS A 195 16.08 -5.74 7.02
N ALA A 196 14.78 -5.62 7.27
CA ALA A 196 14.10 -6.51 8.20
C ALA A 196 14.13 -7.96 7.69
N GLY A 197 14.32 -8.92 8.61
CA GLY A 197 14.24 -10.35 8.31
C GLY A 197 15.48 -11.15 8.72
N GLU A 198 16.43 -10.50 9.36
CA GLU A 198 17.61 -11.11 9.94
C GLU A 198 17.23 -12.13 11.04
N THR A 199 17.99 -13.22 11.11
CA THR A 199 17.81 -14.25 12.13
C THR A 199 19.14 -14.61 12.77
N ILE A 200 19.09 -14.91 14.07
CA ILE A 200 20.27 -15.35 14.84
C ILE A 200 20.12 -16.84 15.10
N SER A 201 21.15 -17.61 14.75
CA SER A 201 21.22 -19.04 15.05
C SER A 201 22.55 -19.37 15.74
N GLN A 202 22.48 -20.03 16.89
CA GLN A 202 23.66 -20.56 17.57
C GLN A 202 24.11 -21.87 16.87
N THR A 203 25.29 -21.87 16.28
CA THR A 203 25.84 -23.05 15.57
C THR A 203 26.72 -23.94 16.46
N ALA A 204 27.16 -23.43 17.61
CA ALA A 204 27.96 -24.14 18.61
C ALA A 204 27.89 -23.48 20.00
N GLY A 205 28.30 -24.23 21.03
CA GLY A 205 28.35 -23.75 22.42
C GLY A 205 27.12 -24.13 23.25
N ILE A 206 27.12 -23.72 24.53
CA ILE A 206 26.01 -23.92 25.45
C ILE A 206 25.04 -22.75 25.31
N ALA A 207 23.74 -23.03 25.23
CA ALA A 207 22.70 -22.01 25.17
C ALA A 207 22.65 -21.18 26.46
N SER A 208 22.08 -19.98 26.39
CA SER A 208 21.82 -19.17 27.60
C SER A 208 20.83 -19.89 28.52
N GLY A 209 21.16 -19.99 29.80
CA GLY A 209 20.31 -20.57 30.85
C GLY A 209 20.91 -21.73 31.61
#